data_AF-A0A6C7VIW1-F1
#
_entry.id   AF-A0A6C7VIW1-F1
#
_cell.length_a   1.000
_cell.length_b   1.000
_cell.length_c   1.000
_cell.angle_alpha   90.00
_cell.angle_beta   90.00
_cell.angle_gamma   90.00
#
_symmetry.space_group_name_H-M   'P 1'
#
loop_
_entity.id
_entity.type
_entity.pdbx_description
1 polymer ?
#
loop_
_entity_poly.entity_id
_entity_poly.type
_entity_poly.pdbx_seq_one_letter_code
_entity_poly.pdbx_strand_id
1 'polypeptide(L)'
;VLYDLCWQIKPLINSPEKLSILNESEQQEYLNLLDKIFSFIEIETVVNFSLAGCWFFYKVGILNCFKNEKPAFQIAYIEDYDPYKEQILLTYYTGDDKDIESILIDREEVYVDYKKIVKYDFLDRVFCYQKRLWVHIPKNAKDRLEVLINNEQGMVGKYGEYFLDVKNIRKEFQKRLPKSNIWLLMDRDYEADDNAEHLYRYIMQNHPEREIVFALRKESLDWERLEKEGFNLVEFGSFEFERIIKKASKVISSHADEYLMRYITSRQQFIFLQHGVTQNDISKWLNNRKINLFFVSAQMEFDSIVKNYTRYKFGQKEVVLTGFARHDALLKNNKTNTKQILIMPTWRHYLSGLMIGNSGIRELKDDFKESEYFQKWNLLLDSNTLQKLCEKYSYTIVFNPHPNIIPYLKDFNIPSYVKIANQSESLQKLFCNSSLMITDYSSVAFEMAYLNKPVLYYQFDQEDFFSSHTLQKGYFDYRKNGFGPVVEKEENLLKELENLLQDNCRVFGVYKDNIDSTFAFKDGKCCERIFKILSKDVYE
;
A
#
# COMPACT_ATOMS: atom_id res chain seq x y z
N VAL A 1 -36.50 -7.05 -0.48
CA VAL A 1 -35.61 -8.11 0.08
C VAL A 1 -34.25 -8.13 -0.59
N LEU A 2 -34.02 -8.76 -1.75
CA LEU A 2 -32.67 -8.82 -2.36
C LEU A 2 -32.04 -7.44 -2.59
N TYR A 3 -32.84 -6.46 -3.03
CA TYR A 3 -32.41 -5.07 -3.18
C TYR A 3 -31.86 -4.50 -1.86
N ASP A 4 -32.59 -4.68 -0.77
CA ASP A 4 -32.22 -4.18 0.56
C ASP A 4 -31.00 -4.91 1.13
N LEU A 5 -30.97 -6.24 1.00
CA LEU A 5 -29.84 -7.07 1.41
C LEU A 5 -28.54 -6.67 0.68
N CYS A 6 -28.62 -6.31 -0.60
CA CYS A 6 -27.44 -5.85 -1.34
C CYS A 6 -26.82 -4.60 -0.71
N TRP A 7 -27.62 -3.63 -0.28
CA TRP A 7 -27.12 -2.43 0.38
C TRP A 7 -26.48 -2.73 1.73
N GLN A 8 -26.92 -3.78 2.41
CA GLN A 8 -26.35 -4.24 3.68
C GLN A 8 -25.08 -5.08 3.50
N ILE A 9 -25.06 -6.02 2.56
CA ILE A 9 -23.96 -6.99 2.39
C ILE A 9 -22.73 -6.32 1.80
N LYS A 10 -22.91 -5.48 0.78
CA LYS A 10 -21.78 -4.89 0.02
C LYS A 10 -20.78 -4.14 0.89
N PRO A 11 -21.19 -3.26 1.83
CA PRO A 11 -20.25 -2.53 2.67
C PRO A 11 -19.48 -3.41 3.66
N LEU A 12 -19.96 -4.62 3.94
CA LEU A 12 -19.39 -5.54 4.95
C LEU A 12 -18.34 -6.50 4.38
N ILE A 13 -18.30 -6.68 3.06
CA ILE A 13 -17.26 -7.49 2.40
C ILE A 13 -15.88 -6.92 2.72
N ASN A 14 -14.96 -7.76 3.22
CA ASN A 14 -13.63 -7.38 3.72
C ASN A 14 -13.64 -6.25 4.76
N SER A 15 -14.76 -6.04 5.45
CA SER A 15 -14.95 -4.94 6.40
C SER A 15 -15.61 -5.39 7.70
N PRO A 16 -15.10 -6.44 8.38
CA PRO A 16 -15.68 -6.93 9.63
C PRO A 16 -15.70 -5.86 10.74
N GLU A 17 -14.77 -4.89 10.71
CA GLU A 17 -14.71 -3.78 11.66
C GLU A 17 -15.98 -2.92 11.68
N LYS A 18 -16.78 -2.93 10.61
CA LYS A 18 -18.06 -2.20 10.57
C LYS A 18 -19.14 -2.80 11.47
N LEU A 19 -18.92 -4.03 11.95
CA LEU A 19 -19.77 -4.71 12.92
C LEU A 19 -19.06 -4.86 14.27
N SER A 20 -18.04 -4.05 14.56
CA SER A 20 -17.32 -4.05 15.85
C SER A 20 -18.21 -3.71 17.06
N ILE A 21 -19.36 -3.05 16.83
CA ILE A 21 -20.36 -2.79 17.87
C ILE A 21 -21.09 -4.07 18.32
N LEU A 22 -21.10 -5.11 17.48
CA LEU A 22 -21.72 -6.39 17.77
C LEU A 22 -20.69 -7.32 18.41
N ASN A 23 -21.08 -7.97 19.51
CA ASN A 23 -20.29 -9.08 20.06
C ASN A 23 -20.38 -10.33 19.17
N GLU A 24 -19.55 -11.34 19.45
CA GLU A 24 -19.49 -12.58 18.65
C GLU A 24 -20.85 -13.29 18.53
N SER A 25 -21.65 -13.33 19.61
CA SER A 25 -22.98 -13.95 19.57
C SER A 25 -23.96 -13.17 18.70
N GLU A 26 -23.88 -11.85 18.70
CA GLU A 26 -24.73 -10.98 17.86
C GLU A 26 -24.33 -11.06 16.38
N GLN A 27 -23.03 -11.17 16.09
CA GLN A 27 -22.54 -11.41 14.73
C GLN A 27 -23.00 -12.77 14.21
N GLN A 28 -22.98 -13.81 15.06
CA GLN A 28 -23.48 -15.13 14.68
C GLN A 28 -24.99 -15.12 14.43
N GLU A 29 -25.77 -14.42 15.27
CA GLU A 29 -27.21 -14.28 15.05
C GLU A 29 -27.51 -13.51 13.76
N TYR A 30 -26.74 -12.47 13.46
CA TYR A 30 -26.84 -11.75 12.19
C TYR A 30 -26.64 -12.69 10.99
N LEU A 31 -25.64 -13.57 11.03
CA LEU A 31 -25.41 -14.59 10.00
C LEU A 31 -26.56 -15.60 9.90
N ASN A 32 -27.08 -16.08 11.04
CA ASN A 32 -28.22 -17.01 11.06
C ASN A 32 -29.47 -16.40 10.43
N LEU A 33 -29.72 -15.10 10.68
CA LEU A 33 -30.83 -14.38 10.06
C LEU A 33 -30.64 -14.26 8.54
N LEU A 34 -29.43 -13.99 8.06
CA LEU A 34 -29.13 -13.98 6.63
C LEU A 34 -29.37 -15.36 5.99
N ASP A 35 -28.88 -16.44 6.61
CA ASP A 35 -29.10 -17.81 6.12
C ASP A 35 -30.60 -18.13 6.04
N LYS A 36 -31.35 -17.77 7.09
CA LYS A 36 -32.80 -17.93 7.12
C LYS A 36 -33.46 -17.14 5.99
N ILE A 37 -33.07 -15.90 5.75
CA ILE A 37 -33.62 -15.09 4.65
C ILE A 37 -33.29 -15.72 3.29
N PHE A 38 -32.04 -16.11 3.05
CA PHE A 38 -31.63 -16.71 1.77
C PHE A 38 -32.19 -18.11 1.56
N SER A 39 -32.61 -18.82 2.61
CA SER A 39 -33.35 -20.08 2.48
C SER A 39 -34.70 -19.92 1.77
N PHE A 40 -35.33 -18.74 1.86
CA PHE A 40 -36.57 -18.41 1.17
C PHE A 40 -36.38 -17.84 -0.25
N ILE A 41 -35.14 -17.63 -0.69
CA ILE A 41 -34.82 -17.04 -2.00
C ILE A 41 -34.25 -18.13 -2.92
N GLU A 42 -34.92 -18.37 -4.03
CA GLU A 42 -34.48 -19.33 -5.05
C GLU A 42 -33.15 -18.91 -5.70
N ILE A 43 -32.34 -19.91 -6.12
CA ILE A 43 -31.05 -19.67 -6.77
C ILE A 43 -31.21 -18.82 -8.03
N GLU A 44 -32.20 -19.14 -8.88
CA GLU A 44 -32.49 -18.41 -10.10
C GLU A 44 -32.83 -16.94 -9.83
N THR A 45 -33.51 -16.66 -8.71
CA THR A 45 -33.83 -15.29 -8.30
C THR A 45 -32.55 -14.50 -7.99
N VAL A 46 -31.56 -15.10 -7.33
CA VAL A 46 -30.24 -14.47 -7.09
C VAL A 46 -29.49 -14.26 -8.40
N VAL A 47 -29.45 -15.29 -9.27
CA VAL A 47 -28.71 -15.26 -10.54
C VAL A 47 -29.28 -14.22 -11.50
N ASN A 48 -30.60 -14.03 -11.56
CA ASN A 48 -31.26 -13.10 -12.47
C ASN A 48 -31.38 -11.67 -11.92
N PHE A 49 -31.10 -11.46 -10.62
CA PHE A 49 -31.19 -10.13 -10.02
C PHE A 49 -30.14 -9.16 -10.60
N SER A 50 -30.55 -7.95 -11.00
CA SER A 50 -29.69 -6.99 -11.72
C SER A 50 -29.77 -5.56 -11.19
N LEU A 51 -30.47 -5.34 -10.08
CA LEU A 51 -30.60 -4.02 -9.43
C LEU A 51 -29.52 -3.81 -8.35
N ALA A 52 -29.47 -2.59 -7.80
CA ALA A 52 -28.53 -2.18 -6.74
C ALA A 52 -27.04 -2.42 -7.09
N GLY A 53 -26.69 -2.51 -8.39
CA GLY A 53 -25.35 -2.87 -8.86
C GLY A 53 -24.91 -4.28 -8.43
N CYS A 54 -25.84 -5.22 -8.25
CA CYS A 54 -25.54 -6.62 -7.90
C CYS A 54 -24.98 -7.37 -9.13
N TRP A 55 -23.72 -7.06 -9.45
CA TRP A 55 -22.93 -7.72 -10.49
C TRP A 55 -22.63 -9.18 -10.16
N PHE A 56 -22.09 -9.91 -11.14
CA PHE A 56 -21.81 -11.35 -11.05
C PHE A 56 -20.96 -11.74 -9.82
N PHE A 57 -19.97 -10.93 -9.44
CA PHE A 57 -19.22 -11.06 -8.19
C PHE A 57 -20.10 -11.29 -6.96
N TYR A 58 -21.12 -10.45 -6.78
CA TYR A 58 -22.01 -10.53 -5.63
C TYR A 58 -22.92 -11.75 -5.69
N LYS A 59 -23.32 -12.17 -6.89
CA LYS A 59 -24.13 -13.37 -7.09
C LYS A 59 -23.36 -14.62 -6.68
N VAL A 60 -22.12 -14.75 -7.16
CA VAL A 60 -21.22 -15.85 -6.77
C VAL A 60 -21.04 -15.87 -5.25
N GLY A 61 -20.75 -14.71 -4.65
CA GLY A 61 -20.51 -14.66 -3.21
C GLY A 61 -21.75 -14.90 -2.35
N ILE A 62 -22.93 -14.43 -2.76
CA ILE A 62 -24.19 -14.74 -2.06
C ILE A 62 -24.50 -16.23 -2.13
N LEU A 63 -24.38 -16.86 -3.30
CA LEU A 63 -24.64 -18.29 -3.46
C LEU A 63 -23.65 -19.12 -2.63
N ASN A 64 -22.38 -18.76 -2.62
CA ASN A 64 -21.37 -19.44 -1.81
C ASN A 64 -21.62 -19.24 -0.30
N CYS A 65 -21.76 -17.99 0.15
CA CYS A 65 -21.74 -17.62 1.56
C CYS A 65 -23.03 -17.99 2.33
N PHE A 66 -24.18 -18.02 1.66
CA PHE A 66 -25.50 -18.20 2.31
C PHE A 66 -26.33 -19.35 1.76
N LYS A 67 -25.88 -19.99 0.66
CA LYS A 67 -26.59 -21.14 0.07
C LYS A 67 -25.69 -22.36 -0.11
N ASN A 68 -24.36 -22.21 -0.06
CA ASN A 68 -23.39 -23.26 -0.39
C ASN A 68 -23.59 -23.82 -1.80
N GLU A 69 -23.86 -22.94 -2.77
CA GLU A 69 -24.20 -23.26 -4.16
C GLU A 69 -23.29 -22.52 -5.16
N LYS A 70 -23.21 -23.03 -6.41
CA LYS A 70 -22.49 -22.39 -7.52
C LYS A 70 -23.48 -21.85 -8.57
N PRO A 71 -23.15 -20.77 -9.30
CA PRO A 71 -23.96 -20.35 -10.45
C PRO A 71 -23.92 -21.42 -11.56
N ALA A 72 -25.00 -21.53 -12.34
CA ALA A 72 -25.11 -22.49 -13.45
C ALA A 72 -24.21 -22.15 -14.66
N PHE A 73 -23.49 -21.04 -14.62
CA PHE A 73 -22.55 -20.61 -15.66
C PHE A 73 -21.45 -19.76 -15.02
N GLN A 74 -20.33 -19.62 -15.72
CA GLN A 74 -19.22 -18.76 -15.31
C GLN A 74 -18.93 -17.67 -16.35
N ILE A 75 -18.40 -16.54 -15.86
CA ILE A 75 -17.88 -15.46 -16.69
C ILE A 75 -16.43 -15.19 -16.29
N ALA A 76 -15.53 -15.32 -17.25
CA ALA A 76 -14.16 -14.85 -17.17
C ALA A 76 -14.06 -13.44 -17.79
N TYR A 77 -13.44 -12.51 -17.09
CA TYR A 77 -13.26 -11.12 -17.50
C TYR A 77 -11.81 -10.88 -17.93
N ILE A 78 -11.60 -9.94 -18.86
CA ILE A 78 -10.27 -9.42 -19.15
C ILE A 78 -10.11 -8.10 -18.41
N GLU A 79 -9.27 -8.08 -17.38
CA GLU A 79 -9.06 -6.90 -16.55
C GLU A 79 -7.92 -6.01 -17.01
N ASP A 80 -6.87 -6.59 -17.62
CA ASP A 80 -5.76 -5.81 -18.15
C ASP A 80 -5.01 -6.51 -19.29
N TYR A 81 -4.16 -5.74 -19.96
CA TYR A 81 -3.32 -6.17 -21.09
C TYR A 81 -1.90 -5.67 -20.85
N ASP A 82 -0.93 -6.58 -20.99
CA ASP A 82 0.49 -6.28 -20.99
C ASP A 82 1.03 -6.45 -22.43
N PRO A 83 1.20 -5.33 -23.17
CA PRO A 83 1.66 -5.40 -24.55
C PRO A 83 3.15 -5.75 -24.68
N TYR A 84 3.94 -5.62 -23.61
CA TYR A 84 5.38 -5.89 -23.65
C TYR A 84 5.65 -7.39 -23.62
N LYS A 85 4.88 -8.13 -22.79
CA LYS A 85 4.97 -9.59 -22.68
C LYS A 85 3.92 -10.33 -23.50
N GLU A 86 3.08 -9.59 -24.22
CA GLU A 86 1.92 -10.09 -24.96
C GLU A 86 1.01 -10.99 -24.09
N GLN A 87 0.73 -10.53 -22.87
CA GLN A 87 -0.10 -11.24 -21.90
C GLN A 87 -1.41 -10.50 -21.65
N ILE A 88 -2.48 -11.25 -21.36
CA ILE A 88 -3.73 -10.70 -20.83
C ILE A 88 -3.95 -11.16 -19.40
N LEU A 89 -4.64 -10.35 -18.61
CA LEU A 89 -5.11 -10.73 -17.29
C LEU A 89 -6.56 -11.21 -17.39
N LEU A 90 -6.75 -12.52 -17.30
CA LEU A 90 -8.06 -13.14 -17.14
C LEU A 90 -8.42 -13.27 -15.66
N THR A 91 -9.65 -12.91 -15.29
CA THR A 91 -10.15 -13.10 -13.92
C THR A 91 -11.52 -13.75 -13.91
N TYR A 92 -11.81 -14.55 -12.90
CA TYR A 92 -13.17 -15.03 -12.65
C TYR A 92 -13.41 -15.19 -11.15
N TYR A 93 -14.68 -15.20 -10.75
CA TYR A 93 -15.09 -15.39 -9.36
C TYR A 93 -15.64 -16.78 -9.15
N THR A 94 -15.33 -17.39 -7.99
CA THR A 94 -15.83 -18.71 -7.61
C THR A 94 -15.99 -18.83 -6.10
N GLY A 95 -16.91 -19.69 -5.65
CA GLY A 95 -16.98 -20.13 -4.26
C GLY A 95 -15.95 -21.20 -3.89
N ASP A 96 -15.36 -21.87 -4.89
CA ASP A 96 -14.48 -23.03 -4.72
C ASP A 96 -13.09 -22.76 -5.29
N ASP A 97 -12.10 -22.65 -4.42
CA ASP A 97 -10.72 -22.39 -4.81
C ASP A 97 -10.04 -23.59 -5.48
N LYS A 98 -10.69 -24.75 -5.54
CA LYS A 98 -10.20 -25.94 -6.25
C LYS A 98 -10.69 -26.04 -7.69
N ASP A 99 -11.54 -25.10 -8.14
CA ASP A 99 -11.93 -25.03 -9.54
C ASP A 99 -10.70 -25.02 -10.45
N ILE A 100 -10.76 -25.85 -11.50
CA ILE A 100 -9.70 -26.04 -12.49
C ILE A 100 -10.06 -25.24 -13.74
N GLU A 101 -9.20 -24.29 -14.09
CA GLU A 101 -9.29 -23.55 -15.36
C GLU A 101 -8.50 -24.24 -16.49
N SER A 102 -9.03 -24.19 -17.70
CA SER A 102 -8.32 -24.52 -18.95
C SER A 102 -8.50 -23.35 -19.92
N ILE A 103 -7.40 -22.75 -20.35
CA ILE A 103 -7.42 -21.62 -21.29
C ILE A 103 -6.99 -22.13 -22.65
N LEU A 104 -7.86 -22.01 -23.64
CA LEU A 104 -7.59 -22.46 -25.00
C LEU A 104 -7.36 -21.26 -25.91
N ILE A 105 -6.32 -21.29 -26.72
CA ILE A 105 -6.10 -20.35 -27.82
C ILE A 105 -5.97 -21.16 -29.10
N ASP A 106 -6.79 -20.85 -30.09
CA ASP A 106 -6.92 -21.61 -31.34
C ASP A 106 -7.17 -23.12 -31.08
N ARG A 107 -7.92 -23.42 -30.01
CA ARG A 107 -8.27 -24.77 -29.50
C ARG A 107 -7.10 -25.57 -28.89
N GLU A 108 -5.95 -24.94 -28.70
CA GLU A 108 -4.82 -25.52 -27.97
C GLU A 108 -4.73 -24.92 -26.57
N GLU A 109 -4.49 -25.74 -25.56
CA GLU A 109 -4.32 -25.27 -24.19
C GLU A 109 -3.03 -24.46 -24.06
N VAL A 110 -3.12 -23.30 -23.41
CA VAL A 110 -1.99 -22.40 -23.17
C VAL A 110 -1.67 -22.26 -21.70
N TYR A 111 -0.39 -22.00 -21.42
CA TYR A 111 0.09 -21.86 -20.06
C TYR A 111 -0.28 -20.51 -19.43
N VAL A 112 -0.54 -20.55 -18.13
CA VAL A 112 -0.76 -19.38 -17.28
C VAL A 112 0.57 -19.02 -16.61
N ASP A 113 1.19 -17.92 -17.02
CA ASP A 113 2.50 -17.50 -16.51
C ASP A 113 2.47 -17.12 -15.03
N TYR A 114 1.37 -16.49 -14.60
CA TYR A 114 1.18 -16.10 -13.20
C TYR A 114 -0.25 -16.35 -12.76
N LYS A 115 -0.40 -16.98 -11.59
CA LYS A 115 -1.68 -17.23 -10.94
C LYS A 115 -1.72 -16.59 -9.56
N LYS A 116 -2.84 -15.95 -9.25
CA LYS A 116 -3.14 -15.36 -7.94
C LYS A 116 -4.58 -15.66 -7.56
N ILE A 117 -4.80 -16.04 -6.30
CA ILE A 117 -6.13 -16.19 -5.70
C ILE A 117 -6.31 -15.09 -4.67
N VAL A 118 -7.31 -14.25 -4.87
CA VAL A 118 -7.77 -13.23 -3.91
C VAL A 118 -8.93 -13.80 -3.13
N LYS A 119 -8.92 -13.64 -1.81
CA LYS A 119 -10.03 -14.05 -0.94
C LYS A 119 -10.84 -12.83 -0.53
N TYR A 120 -12.16 -12.94 -0.64
CA TYR A 120 -13.11 -11.96 -0.12
C TYR A 120 -13.84 -12.59 1.06
N ASP A 121 -13.82 -11.91 2.20
CA ASP A 121 -14.43 -12.35 3.44
C ASP A 121 -15.76 -11.64 3.66
N PHE A 122 -16.68 -12.35 4.32
CA PHE A 122 -17.88 -11.80 4.92
C PHE A 122 -17.95 -12.28 6.37
N LEU A 123 -17.55 -11.42 7.29
CA LEU A 123 -17.29 -11.79 8.69
C LEU A 123 -16.29 -12.95 8.80
N ASP A 124 -16.69 -14.07 9.40
CA ASP A 124 -15.90 -15.28 9.56
C ASP A 124 -16.05 -16.27 8.37
N ARG A 125 -16.90 -15.95 7.39
CA ARG A 125 -17.14 -16.76 6.20
C ARG A 125 -16.34 -16.27 4.99
N VAL A 126 -16.03 -17.20 4.10
CA VAL A 126 -15.54 -16.84 2.75
C VAL A 126 -16.74 -16.36 1.93
N PHE A 127 -16.72 -15.11 1.49
CA PHE A 127 -17.71 -14.61 0.55
C PHE A 127 -17.50 -15.30 -0.80
N CYS A 128 -16.35 -15.09 -1.43
CA CYS A 128 -15.90 -15.83 -2.61
C CYS A 128 -14.40 -15.63 -2.85
N TYR A 129 -13.86 -16.30 -3.86
CA TYR A 129 -12.52 -16.11 -4.38
C TYR A 129 -12.55 -15.40 -5.74
N GLN A 130 -11.51 -14.63 -6.05
CA GLN A 130 -11.18 -14.23 -7.41
C GLN A 130 -9.90 -14.93 -7.84
N LYS A 131 -9.98 -15.66 -8.95
CA LYS A 131 -8.82 -16.23 -9.64
C LYS A 131 -8.33 -15.22 -10.66
N ARG A 132 -7.03 -14.95 -10.66
CA ARG A 132 -6.36 -13.97 -11.52
C ARG A 132 -5.22 -14.66 -12.25
N LEU A 133 -5.27 -14.64 -13.57
CA LEU A 133 -4.46 -15.47 -14.45
C LEU A 133 -3.84 -14.58 -15.53
N TRP A 134 -2.52 -14.44 -15.51
CA TRP A 134 -1.82 -13.83 -16.62
C TRP A 134 -1.49 -14.88 -17.65
N VAL A 135 -2.09 -14.75 -18.83
CA VAL A 135 -2.02 -15.73 -19.90
C VAL A 135 -1.25 -15.13 -21.07
N HIS A 136 -0.21 -15.82 -21.51
CA HIS A 136 0.52 -15.46 -22.72
C HIS A 136 -0.30 -15.74 -23.97
N ILE A 137 -0.28 -14.81 -24.92
CA ILE A 137 -0.92 -14.99 -26.23
C ILE A 137 0.16 -15.38 -27.24
N PRO A 138 0.19 -16.62 -27.76
CA PRO A 138 1.19 -17.07 -28.73
C PRO A 138 1.21 -16.22 -30.00
N LYS A 139 2.40 -15.85 -30.50
CA LYS A 139 2.58 -14.97 -31.67
C LYS A 139 1.91 -15.47 -32.94
N ASN A 140 1.79 -16.79 -33.09
CA ASN A 140 1.16 -17.46 -34.23
C ASN A 140 -0.36 -17.60 -34.11
N ALA A 141 -0.96 -17.30 -32.94
CA ALA A 141 -2.40 -17.39 -32.71
C ALA A 141 -3.19 -16.38 -33.55
N LYS A 142 -4.29 -16.82 -34.16
CA LYS A 142 -5.04 -16.05 -35.19
C LYS A 142 -6.55 -16.12 -35.08
N ASP A 143 -7.11 -17.10 -34.39
CA ASP A 143 -8.56 -17.34 -34.34
C ASP A 143 -9.15 -16.79 -33.04
N ARG A 144 -9.11 -17.56 -31.95
CA ARG A 144 -9.92 -17.27 -30.77
C ARG A 144 -9.35 -17.77 -29.46
N LEU A 145 -9.70 -17.08 -28.38
CA LEU A 145 -9.48 -17.48 -27.00
C LEU A 145 -10.79 -17.98 -26.38
N GLU A 146 -10.73 -19.13 -25.71
CA GLU A 146 -11.84 -19.78 -25.02
C GLU A 146 -11.40 -20.10 -23.57
N VAL A 147 -12.33 -20.05 -22.61
CA VAL A 147 -12.06 -20.34 -21.20
C VAL A 147 -13.01 -21.43 -20.73
N LEU A 148 -12.47 -22.51 -20.19
CA LEU A 148 -13.22 -23.57 -19.56
C LEU A 148 -12.94 -23.57 -18.06
N ILE A 149 -13.97 -23.76 -17.25
CA ILE A 149 -13.85 -23.91 -15.78
C ILE A 149 -14.53 -25.22 -15.42
N ASN A 150 -13.78 -26.14 -14.80
CA ASN A 150 -14.21 -27.52 -14.53
C ASN A 150 -14.72 -28.26 -15.78
N ASN A 151 -14.03 -28.07 -16.91
CA ASN A 151 -14.40 -28.60 -18.23
C ASN A 151 -15.73 -28.06 -18.82
N GLU A 152 -16.37 -27.09 -18.18
CA GLU A 152 -17.55 -26.41 -18.71
C GLU A 152 -17.13 -25.12 -19.43
N GLN A 153 -17.77 -24.86 -20.57
CA GLN A 153 -17.50 -23.66 -21.36
C GLN A 153 -17.96 -22.40 -20.60
N GLY A 154 -16.99 -21.56 -20.22
CA GLY A 154 -17.23 -20.26 -19.62
C GLY A 154 -17.50 -19.19 -20.68
N MET A 155 -18.21 -18.15 -20.26
CA MET A 155 -18.29 -16.90 -21.02
C MET A 155 -17.00 -16.09 -20.85
N VAL A 156 -16.62 -15.30 -21.85
CA VAL A 156 -15.40 -14.48 -21.86
C VAL A 156 -15.76 -13.03 -22.15
N GLY A 157 -15.29 -12.11 -21.30
CA GLY A 157 -15.50 -10.67 -21.41
C GLY A 157 -16.86 -10.19 -20.88
N LYS A 158 -17.96 -10.77 -21.38
CA LYS A 158 -19.33 -10.41 -20.97
C LYS A 158 -20.33 -11.55 -21.20
N TYR A 159 -21.53 -11.35 -20.65
CA TYR A 159 -22.61 -12.33 -20.75
C TYR A 159 -22.98 -12.64 -22.21
N GLY A 160 -23.08 -13.93 -22.53
CA GLY A 160 -23.45 -14.44 -23.85
C GLY A 160 -22.30 -14.55 -24.87
N GLU A 161 -21.10 -14.08 -24.55
CA GLU A 161 -19.91 -14.29 -25.38
C GLU A 161 -19.06 -15.44 -24.81
N TYR A 162 -18.74 -16.44 -25.63
CA TYR A 162 -18.01 -17.64 -25.19
C TYR A 162 -16.56 -17.69 -25.70
N PHE A 163 -16.19 -16.80 -26.61
CA PHE A 163 -14.84 -16.69 -27.12
C PHE A 163 -14.49 -15.23 -27.42
N LEU A 164 -13.20 -14.92 -27.49
CA LEU A 164 -12.69 -13.64 -27.95
C LEU A 164 -11.76 -13.81 -29.15
N ASP A 165 -11.97 -13.00 -30.20
CA ASP A 165 -11.08 -12.99 -31.37
C ASP A 165 -9.68 -12.48 -30.96
N VAL A 166 -8.64 -13.29 -31.24
CA VAL A 166 -7.25 -12.95 -30.93
C VAL A 166 -6.83 -11.65 -31.60
N LYS A 167 -7.37 -11.32 -32.78
CA LYS A 167 -7.11 -10.03 -33.46
C LYS A 167 -7.55 -8.84 -32.61
N ASN A 168 -8.63 -8.95 -31.83
CA ASN A 168 -9.06 -7.89 -30.94
C ASN A 168 -8.11 -7.72 -29.75
N ILE A 169 -7.59 -8.83 -29.21
CA ILE A 169 -6.54 -8.81 -28.18
C ILE A 169 -5.28 -8.10 -28.72
N ARG A 170 -4.84 -8.48 -29.93
CA ARG A 170 -3.67 -7.88 -30.58
C ARG A 170 -3.86 -6.38 -30.86
N LYS A 171 -5.05 -5.94 -31.25
CA LYS A 171 -5.38 -4.50 -31.39
C LYS A 171 -5.23 -3.75 -30.08
N GLU A 172 -5.67 -4.34 -28.96
CA GLU A 172 -5.49 -3.72 -27.63
C GLU A 172 -4.02 -3.66 -27.22
N PHE A 173 -3.19 -4.66 -27.55
CA PHE A 173 -1.73 -4.56 -27.34
C PHE A 173 -1.14 -3.38 -28.11
N GLN A 174 -1.40 -3.30 -29.42
CA GLN A 174 -0.86 -2.22 -30.27
C GLN A 174 -1.30 -0.82 -29.81
N LYS A 175 -2.54 -0.68 -29.34
CA LYS A 175 -3.08 0.57 -28.81
C LYS A 175 -2.39 1.04 -27.52
N ARG A 176 -1.86 0.10 -26.73
CA ARG A 176 -1.27 0.32 -25.40
C ARG A 176 0.25 0.40 -25.43
N LEU A 177 0.89 0.07 -26.54
CA LEU A 177 2.34 0.28 -26.71
C LEU A 177 2.68 1.77 -26.56
N PRO A 178 3.83 2.07 -25.92
CA PRO A 178 4.21 3.44 -25.60
C PRO A 178 4.52 4.22 -26.88
N LYS A 179 4.33 5.55 -26.82
CA LYS A 179 4.59 6.46 -27.94
C LYS A 179 5.91 7.22 -27.83
N SER A 180 6.57 7.16 -26.67
CA SER A 180 7.90 7.69 -26.45
C SER A 180 8.65 6.81 -25.44
N ASN A 181 9.95 7.01 -25.34
CA ASN A 181 10.79 6.32 -24.36
C ASN A 181 10.95 7.12 -23.05
N ILE A 182 10.22 8.22 -22.88
CA ILE A 182 10.31 9.09 -21.70
C ILE A 182 9.85 8.34 -20.46
N TRP A 183 10.63 8.44 -19.38
CA TRP A 183 10.20 8.08 -18.03
C TRP A 183 9.92 9.37 -17.25
N LEU A 184 8.70 9.52 -16.75
CA LEU A 184 8.34 10.60 -15.84
C LEU A 184 8.43 10.07 -14.41
N LEU A 185 9.26 10.71 -13.60
CA LEU A 185 9.43 10.39 -12.19
C LEU A 185 8.82 11.51 -11.33
N MET A 186 8.26 11.17 -10.17
CA MET A 186 7.87 12.14 -9.16
C MET A 186 7.64 11.50 -7.80
N ASP A 187 7.85 12.25 -6.73
CA ASP A 187 7.38 11.84 -5.41
C ASP A 187 5.96 12.34 -5.16
N ARG A 188 5.79 13.37 -4.33
CA ARG A 188 4.54 14.13 -4.27
C ARG A 188 4.57 15.23 -5.33
N ASP A 189 3.41 15.80 -5.63
CA ASP A 189 3.36 16.95 -6.52
C ASP A 189 3.98 18.21 -5.90
N TYR A 190 3.99 18.36 -4.57
CA TYR A 190 4.52 19.55 -3.88
C TYR A 190 5.83 19.33 -3.12
N GLU A 191 6.31 18.09 -2.98
CA GLU A 191 7.48 17.72 -2.15
C GLU A 191 8.24 16.56 -2.79
N ALA A 192 9.57 16.63 -2.74
CA ALA A 192 10.46 15.57 -3.20
C ALA A 192 11.00 14.75 -2.01
N ASP A 193 12.28 14.38 -2.01
CA ASP A 193 12.98 13.67 -0.93
C ASP A 193 12.44 12.26 -0.60
N ASP A 194 11.85 11.56 -1.58
CA ASP A 194 11.45 10.15 -1.43
C ASP A 194 11.99 9.29 -2.59
N ASN A 195 11.50 8.06 -2.73
CA ASN A 195 12.10 7.04 -3.58
C ASN A 195 12.27 7.45 -5.05
N ALA A 196 11.38 8.28 -5.60
CA ALA A 196 11.51 8.71 -6.99
C ALA A 196 12.66 9.70 -7.16
N GLU A 197 12.88 10.64 -6.22
CA GLU A 197 14.04 11.54 -6.26
C GLU A 197 15.36 10.75 -6.22
N HIS A 198 15.47 9.77 -5.31
CA HIS A 198 16.67 8.94 -5.18
C HIS A 198 16.93 8.11 -6.44
N LEU A 199 15.89 7.49 -6.99
CA LEU A 199 16.00 6.74 -8.24
C LEU A 199 16.35 7.66 -9.43
N TYR A 200 15.74 8.85 -9.54
CA TYR A 200 16.04 9.82 -10.59
C TYR A 200 17.53 10.17 -10.56
N ARG A 201 18.05 10.52 -9.38
CA ARG A 201 19.46 10.89 -9.21
C ARG A 201 20.39 9.76 -9.62
N TYR A 202 20.06 8.51 -9.27
CA TYR A 202 20.82 7.34 -9.72
C TYR A 202 20.82 7.21 -11.25
N ILE A 203 19.65 7.30 -11.90
CA ILE A 203 19.54 7.15 -13.36
C ILE A 203 20.28 8.29 -14.07
N MET A 204 20.09 9.54 -13.63
CA MET A 204 20.77 10.72 -14.17
C MET A 204 22.30 10.55 -14.17
N GLN A 205 22.85 9.97 -13.10
CA GLN A 205 24.30 9.82 -12.93
C GLN A 205 24.89 8.59 -13.65
N ASN A 206 24.13 7.49 -13.74
CA ASN A 206 24.66 6.20 -14.22
C ASN A 206 24.15 5.81 -15.61
N HIS A 207 23.04 6.40 -16.05
CA HIS A 207 22.31 6.07 -17.28
C HIS A 207 21.85 7.33 -18.03
N PRO A 208 22.77 8.25 -18.40
CA PRO A 208 22.43 9.52 -19.05
C PRO A 208 21.80 9.34 -20.44
N GLU A 209 21.87 8.14 -21.03
CA GLU A 209 21.16 7.79 -22.26
C GLU A 209 19.63 7.70 -22.07
N ARG A 210 19.15 7.64 -20.83
CA ARG A 210 17.72 7.55 -20.51
C ARG A 210 17.08 8.93 -20.44
N GLU A 211 16.06 9.10 -21.27
CA GLU A 211 15.24 10.30 -21.27
C GLU A 211 14.31 10.29 -20.04
N ILE A 212 14.69 11.04 -19.01
CA ILE A 212 13.95 11.16 -17.75
C ILE A 212 13.54 12.60 -17.47
N VAL A 213 12.35 12.76 -16.88
CA VAL A 213 11.79 14.05 -16.45
C VAL A 213 11.29 13.90 -15.02
N PHE A 214 11.49 14.91 -14.18
CA PHE A 214 10.97 14.93 -12.82
C PHE A 214 9.82 15.93 -12.69
N ALA A 215 8.62 15.50 -12.30
CA ALA A 215 7.47 16.38 -12.14
C ALA A 215 7.36 16.89 -10.70
N LEU A 216 7.26 18.21 -10.54
CA LEU A 216 7.13 18.89 -9.25
C LEU A 216 6.40 20.22 -9.45
N ARG A 217 5.68 20.74 -8.46
CA ARG A 217 5.11 22.09 -8.51
C ARG A 217 6.23 23.13 -8.40
N LYS A 218 6.10 24.25 -9.13
CA LYS A 218 7.11 25.32 -9.15
C LYS A 218 7.31 25.96 -7.77
N GLU A 219 6.28 25.96 -6.94
CA GLU A 219 6.29 26.52 -5.58
C GLU A 219 6.91 25.60 -4.53
N SER A 220 7.29 24.36 -4.89
CA SER A 220 7.93 23.44 -3.95
C SER A 220 9.26 24.01 -3.44
N LEU A 221 9.52 23.85 -2.15
CA LEU A 221 10.79 24.21 -1.52
C LEU A 221 11.98 23.43 -2.12
N ASP A 222 11.72 22.27 -2.73
CA ASP A 222 12.73 21.43 -3.37
C ASP A 222 13.08 21.87 -4.80
N TRP A 223 12.26 22.72 -5.45
CA TRP A 223 12.45 23.05 -6.86
C TRP A 223 13.85 23.60 -7.14
N GLU A 224 14.24 24.66 -6.43
CA GLU A 224 15.54 25.30 -6.66
C GLU A 224 16.71 24.37 -6.37
N ARG A 225 16.59 23.50 -5.37
CA ARG A 225 17.63 22.54 -5.01
C ARG A 225 17.81 21.53 -6.14
N LEU A 226 16.73 20.94 -6.62
CA LEU A 226 16.77 19.93 -7.68
C LEU A 226 17.22 20.52 -9.03
N GLU A 227 16.79 21.75 -9.35
CA GLU A 227 17.23 22.47 -10.55
C GLU A 227 18.75 22.69 -10.54
N LYS A 228 19.31 23.11 -9.39
CA LYS A 228 20.76 23.28 -9.19
C LYS A 228 21.53 21.94 -9.26
N GLU A 229 20.89 20.83 -8.87
CA GLU A 229 21.45 19.48 -9.01
C GLU A 229 21.43 18.94 -10.45
N GLY A 230 20.77 19.65 -11.38
CA GLY A 230 20.68 19.26 -12.79
C GLY A 230 19.46 18.41 -13.15
N PHE A 231 18.44 18.35 -12.28
CA PHE A 231 17.19 17.66 -12.61
C PHE A 231 16.48 18.35 -13.77
N ASN A 232 16.04 17.55 -14.74
CA ASN A 232 15.14 17.99 -15.80
C ASN A 232 13.72 18.09 -15.23
N LEU A 233 13.39 19.25 -14.65
CA LEU A 233 12.12 19.49 -13.97
C LEU A 233 11.01 19.91 -14.95
N VAL A 234 9.80 19.40 -14.71
CA VAL A 234 8.57 19.90 -15.34
C VAL A 234 7.57 20.32 -14.26
N GLU A 235 6.95 21.49 -14.46
CA GLU A 235 5.93 22.00 -13.55
C GLU A 235 4.69 21.09 -13.58
N PHE A 236 4.38 20.45 -12.45
CA PHE A 236 3.24 19.56 -12.30
C PHE A 236 1.92 20.30 -12.61
N GLY A 237 1.08 19.71 -13.46
CA GLY A 237 -0.20 20.29 -13.87
C GLY A 237 -0.09 21.34 -14.99
N SER A 238 1.11 21.71 -15.43
CA SER A 238 1.30 22.55 -16.62
C SER A 238 0.89 21.84 -17.91
N PHE A 239 0.69 22.63 -18.98
CA PHE A 239 0.43 22.08 -20.32
C PHE A 239 1.58 21.19 -20.83
N GLU A 240 2.82 21.51 -20.45
CA GLU A 240 3.99 20.71 -20.77
C GLU A 240 3.95 19.36 -20.05
N PHE A 241 3.71 19.36 -18.74
CA PHE A 241 3.51 18.14 -17.96
C PHE A 241 2.45 17.25 -18.57
N GLU A 242 1.27 17.81 -18.90
CA GLU A 242 0.19 17.05 -19.51
C GLU A 242 0.60 16.40 -20.84
N ARG A 243 1.40 17.09 -21.66
CA ARG A 243 1.92 16.54 -22.92
C ARG A 243 2.93 15.43 -22.70
N ILE A 244 3.79 15.57 -21.70
CA ILE A 244 4.81 14.56 -21.36
C ILE A 244 4.14 13.32 -20.79
N ILE A 245 3.30 13.45 -19.76
CA ILE A 245 2.67 12.30 -19.11
C ILE A 245 1.78 11.49 -20.06
N LYS A 246 1.10 12.15 -21.02
CA LYS A 246 0.29 11.49 -22.07
C LYS A 246 1.12 10.63 -23.04
N LYS A 247 2.43 10.88 -23.16
CA LYS A 247 3.33 10.18 -24.09
C LYS A 247 4.29 9.22 -23.39
N ALA A 248 4.61 9.48 -22.12
CA ALA A 248 5.56 8.72 -21.32
C ALA A 248 5.28 7.21 -21.40
N SER A 249 6.35 6.42 -21.55
CA SER A 249 6.25 4.96 -21.48
C SER A 249 6.02 4.50 -20.05
N LYS A 250 6.71 5.14 -19.10
CA LYS A 250 6.62 4.86 -17.67
C LYS A 250 6.32 6.13 -16.89
N VAL A 251 5.40 6.02 -15.93
CA VAL A 251 5.20 7.00 -14.86
C VAL A 251 5.58 6.33 -13.55
N ILE A 252 6.63 6.82 -12.91
CA ILE A 252 7.28 6.20 -11.76
C ILE A 252 7.10 7.12 -10.56
N SER A 253 6.47 6.64 -9.50
CA SER A 253 6.23 7.48 -8.32
C SER A 253 6.26 6.72 -7.00
N SER A 254 6.73 7.38 -5.94
CA SER A 254 6.61 6.90 -4.55
C SER A 254 5.18 6.99 -4.00
N HIS A 255 4.28 7.72 -4.69
CA HIS A 255 2.89 7.95 -4.29
C HIS A 255 1.92 7.52 -5.40
N ALA A 256 0.72 7.07 -5.01
CA ALA A 256 -0.35 6.63 -5.92
C ALA A 256 -1.69 7.32 -5.60
N ASP A 257 -1.59 8.59 -5.25
CA ASP A 257 -2.72 9.44 -4.87
C ASP A 257 -3.51 9.92 -6.09
N GLU A 258 -4.78 10.30 -5.87
CA GLU A 258 -5.74 10.61 -6.93
C GLU A 258 -5.34 11.81 -7.80
N TYR A 259 -4.51 12.74 -7.29
CA TYR A 259 -4.02 13.87 -8.09
C TYR A 259 -3.11 13.40 -9.23
N LEU A 260 -2.36 12.31 -9.05
CA LEU A 260 -1.52 11.70 -10.09
C LEU A 260 -2.31 10.66 -10.88
N MET A 261 -3.04 9.79 -10.18
CA MET A 261 -3.71 8.63 -10.79
C MET A 261 -4.72 9.02 -11.87
N ARG A 262 -5.33 10.21 -11.79
CA ARG A 262 -6.22 10.75 -12.84
C ARG A 262 -5.55 10.93 -14.21
N TYR A 263 -4.22 11.08 -14.27
CA TYR A 263 -3.46 11.21 -15.51
C TYR A 263 -3.00 9.86 -16.08
N ILE A 264 -3.06 8.80 -15.28
CA ILE A 264 -2.63 7.46 -15.66
C ILE A 264 -3.73 6.79 -16.49
N THR A 265 -3.39 6.38 -17.70
CA THR A 265 -4.31 5.67 -18.60
C THR A 265 -3.81 4.26 -18.88
N SER A 266 -4.45 3.53 -19.80
CA SER A 266 -3.97 2.22 -20.25
C SER A 266 -2.70 2.26 -21.10
N ARG A 267 -2.19 3.44 -21.46
CA ARG A 267 -1.01 3.62 -22.33
C ARG A 267 0.32 3.71 -21.59
N GLN A 268 0.30 4.19 -20.36
CA GLN A 268 1.50 4.30 -19.53
C GLN A 268 1.61 3.07 -18.63
N GLN A 269 2.83 2.60 -18.41
CA GLN A 269 3.11 1.72 -17.27
C GLN A 269 3.24 2.59 -16.01
N PHE A 270 2.35 2.40 -15.05
CA PHE A 270 2.49 3.04 -13.74
C PHE A 270 3.31 2.16 -12.80
N ILE A 271 4.37 2.74 -12.25
CA ILE A 271 5.36 2.08 -11.42
C ILE A 271 5.34 2.72 -10.03
N PHE A 272 4.95 1.95 -9.03
CA PHE A 272 4.77 2.44 -7.66
C PHE A 272 5.97 2.05 -6.79
N LEU A 273 6.83 3.01 -6.47
CA LEU A 273 8.03 2.81 -5.65
C LEU A 273 7.74 2.72 -4.14
N GLN A 274 6.51 3.00 -3.73
CA GLN A 274 6.09 3.20 -2.33
C GLN A 274 6.83 4.33 -1.60
N HIS A 275 6.36 4.65 -0.40
CA HIS A 275 6.92 5.66 0.51
C HIS A 275 7.13 5.12 1.94
N GLY A 276 7.11 3.80 2.10
CA GLY A 276 7.29 3.11 3.37
C GLY A 276 6.85 1.66 3.28
N VAL A 277 7.25 0.83 4.25
CA VAL A 277 6.84 -0.58 4.30
C VAL A 277 5.36 -0.69 4.62
N THR A 278 4.62 -1.42 3.80
CA THR A 278 3.19 -1.69 4.00
C THR A 278 3.00 -2.71 5.12
N GLN A 279 3.03 -2.28 6.39
CA GLN A 279 2.85 -3.18 7.55
C GLN A 279 1.39 -3.48 7.90
N ASN A 280 0.48 -2.54 7.57
CA ASN A 280 -0.95 -2.63 7.79
C ASN A 280 -1.67 -3.05 6.49
N ASP A 281 -2.91 -3.55 6.61
CA ASP A 281 -3.73 -3.86 5.43
C ASP A 281 -4.32 -2.58 4.83
N ILE A 282 -3.82 -2.23 3.65
CA ILE A 282 -4.27 -1.11 2.80
C ILE A 282 -4.86 -1.61 1.48
N SER A 283 -5.27 -2.88 1.40
CA SER A 283 -5.81 -3.51 0.19
C SER A 283 -7.01 -2.77 -0.37
N LYS A 284 -7.86 -2.19 0.49
CA LYS A 284 -8.98 -1.32 0.09
C LYS A 284 -8.53 -0.14 -0.77
N TRP A 285 -7.38 0.45 -0.47
CA TRP A 285 -6.83 1.57 -1.23
C TRP A 285 -6.05 1.07 -2.46
N LEU A 286 -5.11 0.14 -2.26
CA LEU A 286 -4.24 -0.35 -3.33
C LEU A 286 -5.00 -1.08 -4.46
N ASN A 287 -6.01 -1.88 -4.13
CA ASN A 287 -6.77 -2.63 -5.15
C ASN A 287 -7.54 -1.72 -6.12
N ASN A 288 -7.79 -0.46 -5.75
CA ASN A 288 -8.44 0.53 -6.61
C ASN A 288 -7.46 1.29 -7.52
N ARG A 289 -6.16 1.00 -7.43
CA ARG A 289 -5.14 1.61 -8.29
C ARG A 289 -4.78 0.70 -9.46
N LYS A 290 -4.49 1.32 -10.61
CA LYS A 290 -3.85 0.66 -11.75
C LYS A 290 -2.33 0.76 -11.53
N ILE A 291 -1.71 -0.37 -11.22
CA ILE A 291 -0.28 -0.45 -10.96
C ILE A 291 0.28 -1.61 -11.79
N ASN A 292 1.30 -1.33 -12.59
CA ASN A 292 1.94 -2.32 -13.45
C ASN A 292 3.10 -3.00 -12.72
N LEU A 293 3.87 -2.25 -11.94
CA LEU A 293 4.88 -2.77 -11.02
C LEU A 293 4.82 -1.99 -9.72
N PHE A 294 4.95 -2.65 -8.59
CA PHE A 294 5.16 -2.00 -7.30
C PHE A 294 6.26 -2.68 -6.49
N PHE A 295 7.07 -1.84 -5.84
CA PHE A 295 8.29 -2.28 -5.16
C PHE A 295 8.07 -2.37 -3.66
N VAL A 296 8.65 -3.40 -3.04
CA VAL A 296 8.59 -3.67 -1.60
C VAL A 296 10.00 -3.88 -1.04
N SER A 297 10.12 -3.76 0.28
CA SER A 297 11.41 -3.78 0.97
C SER A 297 11.57 -4.97 1.92
N ALA A 298 10.48 -5.40 2.57
CA ALA A 298 10.51 -6.49 3.53
C ALA A 298 9.95 -7.80 2.96
N GLN A 299 10.51 -8.94 3.39
CA GLN A 299 10.02 -10.26 2.92
C GLN A 299 8.59 -10.54 3.38
N MET A 300 8.26 -10.19 4.63
CA MET A 300 6.90 -10.37 5.14
C MET A 300 5.89 -9.44 4.44
N GLU A 301 6.31 -8.23 4.05
CA GLU A 301 5.52 -7.32 3.22
C GLU A 301 5.23 -7.95 1.86
N PHE A 302 6.27 -8.41 1.15
CA PHE A 302 6.13 -9.12 -0.12
C PHE A 302 5.14 -10.28 -0.01
N ASP A 303 5.35 -11.17 0.96
CA ASP A 303 4.52 -12.35 1.19
C ASP A 303 3.06 -11.99 1.49
N SER A 304 2.83 -10.96 2.29
CA SER A 304 1.47 -10.50 2.66
C SER A 304 0.66 -9.99 1.48
N ILE A 305 1.34 -9.60 0.39
CA ILE A 305 0.70 -9.08 -0.82
C ILE A 305 0.64 -10.14 -1.90
N VAL A 306 1.69 -10.92 -2.15
CA VAL A 306 1.74 -11.85 -3.30
C VAL A 306 1.07 -13.19 -3.05
N LYS A 307 1.07 -13.70 -1.82
CA LYS A 307 0.56 -15.06 -1.53
C LYS A 307 -0.92 -15.18 -1.82
N ASN A 308 -1.38 -16.38 -2.15
CA ASN A 308 -2.80 -16.63 -2.32
C ASN A 308 -3.59 -16.36 -1.03
N TYR A 309 -4.89 -16.12 -1.18
CA TYR A 309 -5.86 -15.92 -0.10
C TYR A 309 -5.66 -14.64 0.71
N THR A 310 -4.81 -13.73 0.25
CA THR A 310 -4.73 -12.35 0.74
C THR A 310 -5.84 -11.51 0.11
N ARG A 311 -6.15 -10.37 0.70
CA ARG A 311 -7.10 -9.39 0.13
C ARG A 311 -6.52 -8.57 -1.03
N TYR A 312 -5.21 -8.60 -1.24
CA TYR A 312 -4.57 -7.89 -2.34
C TYR A 312 -4.73 -8.61 -3.67
N LYS A 313 -5.04 -7.85 -4.73
CA LYS A 313 -5.16 -8.36 -6.10
C LYS A 313 -3.83 -8.59 -6.80
N PHE A 314 -2.73 -8.11 -6.21
CA PHE A 314 -1.41 -8.16 -6.82
C PHE A 314 -0.72 -9.50 -6.54
N GLY A 315 0.01 -10.01 -7.52
CA GLY A 315 0.80 -11.25 -7.43
C GLY A 315 2.26 -11.01 -7.81
N GLN A 316 3.03 -12.10 -7.95
CA GLN A 316 4.46 -12.02 -8.25
C GLN A 316 4.80 -11.33 -9.60
N LYS A 317 3.81 -11.16 -10.49
CA LYS A 317 4.00 -10.38 -11.71
C LYS A 317 4.13 -8.89 -11.40
N GLU A 318 3.26 -8.35 -10.55
CA GLU A 318 3.20 -6.93 -10.26
C GLU A 318 4.12 -6.51 -9.10
N VAL A 319 4.44 -7.42 -8.19
CA VAL A 319 5.19 -7.10 -6.96
C VAL A 319 6.64 -7.51 -7.10
N VAL A 320 7.57 -6.60 -6.76
CA VAL A 320 9.00 -6.92 -6.80
C VAL A 320 9.71 -6.52 -5.51
N LEU A 321 10.43 -7.48 -4.93
CA LEU A 321 11.21 -7.28 -3.72
C LEU A 321 12.59 -6.74 -4.08
N THR A 322 12.85 -5.48 -3.72
CA THR A 322 14.11 -4.80 -4.08
C THR A 322 14.73 -3.98 -2.96
N GLY A 323 13.99 -3.68 -1.90
CA GLY A 323 14.29 -2.53 -1.07
C GLY A 323 13.85 -1.22 -1.74
N PHE A 324 13.90 -0.13 -0.99
CA PHE A 324 13.48 1.19 -1.47
C PHE A 324 14.66 2.00 -2.00
N ALA A 325 14.48 2.83 -3.02
CA ALA A 325 15.57 3.62 -3.60
C ALA A 325 16.26 4.52 -2.56
N ARG A 326 15.49 5.14 -1.65
CA ARG A 326 16.02 5.99 -0.57
C ARG A 326 16.90 5.26 0.44
N HIS A 327 16.77 3.93 0.53
CA HIS A 327 17.55 3.11 1.46
C HIS A 327 19.06 3.17 1.18
N ASP A 328 19.46 3.37 -0.08
CA ASP A 328 20.87 3.51 -0.46
C ASP A 328 21.48 4.76 0.18
N ALA A 329 20.77 5.89 0.10
CA ALA A 329 21.19 7.14 0.71
C ALA A 329 21.14 7.09 2.24
N LEU A 330 20.09 6.47 2.80
CA LEU A 330 19.96 6.26 4.25
C LEU A 330 21.13 5.48 4.83
N LEU A 331 21.51 4.34 4.24
CA LEU A 331 22.66 3.56 4.71
C LEU A 331 23.96 4.35 4.58
N LYS A 332 24.17 5.03 3.45
CA LYS A 332 25.37 5.83 3.22
C LYS A 332 25.53 6.96 4.24
N ASN A 333 24.42 7.61 4.62
CA ASN A 333 24.42 8.79 5.47
C ASN A 333 24.20 8.48 6.97
N ASN A 334 24.06 7.21 7.33
CA ASN A 334 23.78 6.80 8.70
C ASN A 334 24.91 7.21 9.66
N LYS A 335 24.56 7.84 10.78
CA LYS A 335 25.50 8.17 11.85
C LYS A 335 25.29 7.24 13.05
N THR A 336 26.39 6.71 13.60
CA THR A 336 26.37 5.65 14.61
C THR A 336 26.73 6.09 16.04
N ASN A 337 27.02 7.38 16.28
CA ASN A 337 27.36 7.92 17.60
C ASN A 337 26.58 9.22 17.90
N THR A 338 25.32 9.25 17.53
CA THR A 338 24.44 10.40 17.79
C THR A 338 23.92 10.37 19.22
N LYS A 339 23.40 11.49 19.69
CA LYS A 339 22.74 11.62 21.00
C LYS A 339 21.40 12.34 20.85
N GLN A 340 20.56 11.83 19.95
CA GLN A 340 19.23 12.38 19.67
C GLN A 340 18.16 11.30 19.79
N ILE A 341 17.10 11.60 20.54
CA ILE A 341 15.86 10.81 20.61
C ILE A 341 14.85 11.48 19.67
N LEU A 342 14.32 10.72 18.72
CA LEU A 342 13.25 11.19 17.84
C LEU A 342 11.91 10.69 18.34
N ILE A 343 10.97 11.60 18.59
CA ILE A 343 9.59 11.26 18.95
C ILE A 343 8.71 11.58 17.74
N MET A 344 8.07 10.56 17.15
CA MET A 344 7.33 10.70 15.89
C MET A 344 6.05 9.86 15.91
N PRO A 345 4.95 10.38 16.50
CA PRO A 345 3.67 9.67 16.58
C PRO A 345 2.87 9.73 15.27
N THR A 346 2.04 8.71 15.05
CA THR A 346 1.07 8.65 13.96
C THR A 346 -0.16 9.49 14.31
N TRP A 347 -0.80 10.09 13.30
CA TRP A 347 -2.08 10.78 13.49
C TRP A 347 -3.23 9.81 13.80
N ARG A 348 -4.38 10.35 14.24
CA ARG A 348 -5.62 9.59 14.43
C ARG A 348 -6.72 10.13 13.54
N HIS A 349 -7.45 9.23 12.89
CA HIS A 349 -8.48 9.62 11.93
C HIS A 349 -9.63 10.37 12.61
N TYR A 350 -10.05 9.90 13.79
CA TYR A 350 -11.09 10.54 14.59
C TYR A 350 -10.71 11.93 15.14
N LEU A 351 -9.42 12.30 15.09
CA LEU A 351 -8.91 13.61 15.49
C LEU A 351 -8.70 14.57 14.31
N SER A 352 -8.88 14.09 13.08
CA SER A 352 -8.75 14.91 11.89
C SER A 352 -10.10 15.49 11.49
N GLY A 353 -10.19 16.82 11.41
CA GLY A 353 -11.37 17.48 10.86
C GLY A 353 -11.55 17.24 9.36
N LEU A 354 -12.63 17.78 8.82
CA LEU A 354 -12.94 17.72 7.40
C LEU A 354 -11.86 18.45 6.59
N MET A 355 -11.60 17.94 5.39
CA MET A 355 -10.68 18.58 4.46
C MET A 355 -11.27 19.90 3.97
N ILE A 356 -10.50 20.99 4.05
CA ILE A 356 -10.95 22.32 3.61
C ILE A 356 -10.71 22.43 2.10
N GLY A 357 -11.79 22.35 1.33
CA GLY A 357 -11.74 22.40 -0.14
C GLY A 357 -10.93 21.25 -0.75
N ASN A 358 -10.10 21.57 -1.77
CA ASN A 358 -9.17 20.63 -2.40
C ASN A 358 -7.73 20.74 -1.84
N SER A 359 -7.56 21.30 -0.63
CA SER A 359 -6.25 21.43 0.01
C SER A 359 -5.94 20.23 0.92
N GLY A 360 -4.67 20.03 1.28
CA GLY A 360 -4.29 19.06 2.32
C GLY A 360 -4.63 19.52 3.75
N ILE A 361 -5.22 20.70 3.93
CA ILE A 361 -5.50 21.32 5.24
C ILE A 361 -6.84 20.83 5.76
N ARG A 362 -6.92 20.57 7.07
CA ARG A 362 -8.12 20.07 7.75
C ARG A 362 -8.63 21.04 8.79
N GLU A 363 -9.95 21.03 9.01
CA GLU A 363 -10.58 21.73 10.13
C GLU A 363 -10.01 21.24 11.47
N LEU A 364 -9.96 22.15 12.44
CA LEU A 364 -9.59 21.79 13.80
C LEU A 364 -10.80 21.21 14.53
N LYS A 365 -10.52 20.30 15.45
CA LYS A 365 -11.48 19.64 16.31
C LYS A 365 -11.40 20.23 17.71
N ASP A 366 -12.52 20.69 18.24
CA ASP A 366 -12.60 21.34 19.56
C ASP A 366 -12.29 20.36 20.70
N ASP A 367 -12.59 19.06 20.50
CA ASP A 367 -12.39 17.95 21.47
C ASP A 367 -10.96 17.38 21.47
N PHE A 368 -10.03 17.94 20.69
CA PHE A 368 -8.67 17.38 20.56
C PHE A 368 -7.94 17.21 21.90
N LYS A 369 -8.08 18.18 22.81
CA LYS A 369 -7.44 18.16 24.14
C LYS A 369 -8.01 17.10 25.09
N GLU A 370 -9.23 16.63 24.83
CA GLU A 370 -9.87 15.57 25.60
C GLU A 370 -9.44 14.18 25.13
N SER A 371 -8.81 14.09 23.96
CA SER A 371 -8.36 12.82 23.41
C SER A 371 -7.23 12.19 24.23
N GLU A 372 -7.28 10.87 24.37
CA GLU A 372 -6.20 10.11 24.99
C GLU A 372 -4.87 10.34 24.26
N TYR A 373 -4.90 10.47 22.92
CA TYR A 373 -3.73 10.81 22.11
C TYR A 373 -3.03 12.08 22.60
N PHE A 374 -3.75 13.19 22.71
CA PHE A 374 -3.18 14.45 23.18
C PHE A 374 -2.64 14.29 24.59
N GLN A 375 -3.44 13.75 25.51
CA GLN A 375 -3.09 13.63 26.91
C GLN A 375 -1.79 12.81 27.09
N LYS A 376 -1.67 11.66 26.44
CA LYS A 376 -0.51 10.76 26.59
C LYS A 376 0.77 11.35 26.00
N TRP A 377 0.70 11.94 24.81
CA TRP A 377 1.88 12.55 24.19
C TRP A 377 2.28 13.84 24.90
N ASN A 378 1.32 14.66 25.33
CA ASN A 378 1.60 15.87 26.08
C ASN A 378 2.25 15.56 27.44
N LEU A 379 1.74 14.56 28.17
CA LEU A 379 2.32 14.11 29.45
C LEU A 379 3.77 13.62 29.26
N LEU A 380 4.03 12.80 28.23
CA LEU A 380 5.38 12.34 27.94
C LEU A 380 6.33 13.50 27.63
N LEU A 381 5.93 14.43 26.75
CA LEU A 381 6.75 15.58 26.35
C LEU A 381 7.02 16.54 27.52
N ASP A 382 6.12 16.63 28.49
CA ASP A 382 6.24 17.47 29.69
C ASP A 382 6.82 16.70 30.91
N SER A 383 7.33 15.49 30.69
CA SER A 383 7.77 14.62 31.79
C SER A 383 9.11 15.05 32.39
N ASN A 384 9.11 15.41 33.68
CA ASN A 384 10.34 15.67 34.45
C ASN A 384 11.30 14.47 34.47
N THR A 385 10.76 13.25 34.41
CA THR A 385 11.57 12.03 34.36
C THR A 385 12.28 11.91 33.01
N LEU A 386 11.57 12.20 31.90
CA LEU A 386 12.17 12.22 30.57
C LEU A 386 13.31 13.25 30.48
N GLN A 387 13.09 14.46 31.02
CA GLN A 387 14.13 15.49 31.10
C GLN A 387 15.38 14.98 31.84
N LYS A 388 15.22 14.42 33.04
CA LYS A 388 16.33 13.90 33.85
C LYS A 388 17.09 12.78 33.15
N LEU A 389 16.41 11.90 32.42
CA LEU A 389 17.06 10.86 31.61
C LEU A 389 17.89 11.47 30.49
N CYS A 390 17.36 12.46 29.78
CA CYS A 390 18.06 13.16 28.71
C CYS A 390 19.32 13.87 29.24
N GLU A 391 19.23 14.55 30.38
CA GLU A 391 20.37 15.20 31.04
C GLU A 391 21.42 14.19 31.50
N LYS A 392 21.00 13.12 32.19
CA LYS A 392 21.87 12.07 32.74
C LYS A 392 22.70 11.37 31.66
N TYR A 393 22.10 11.06 30.52
CA TYR A 393 22.77 10.33 29.42
C TYR A 393 23.21 11.24 28.26
N SER A 394 23.03 12.56 28.40
CA SER A 394 23.38 13.58 27.40
C SER A 394 22.70 13.40 26.04
N TYR A 395 21.41 13.09 26.04
CA TYR A 395 20.58 13.02 24.82
C TYR A 395 19.70 14.26 24.67
N THR A 396 19.47 14.67 23.43
CA THR A 396 18.49 15.72 23.08
C THR A 396 17.24 15.11 22.46
N ILE A 397 16.08 15.74 22.64
CA ILE A 397 14.83 15.28 22.00
C ILE A 397 14.48 16.15 20.80
N VAL A 398 14.08 15.49 19.72
CA VAL A 398 13.39 16.09 18.58
C VAL A 398 12.00 15.49 18.48
N PHE A 399 10.97 16.33 18.57
CA PHE A 399 9.58 15.97 18.35
C PHE A 399 9.18 16.32 16.92
N ASN A 400 8.81 15.31 16.14
CA ASN A 400 8.32 15.47 14.78
C ASN A 400 6.86 14.98 14.68
N PRO A 401 5.87 15.84 14.95
CA PRO A 401 4.47 15.49 14.82
C PRO A 401 4.09 15.28 13.34
N HIS A 402 3.10 14.42 13.09
CA HIS A 402 2.52 14.30 11.75
C HIS A 402 1.93 15.65 11.27
N PRO A 403 1.93 15.98 9.96
CA PRO A 403 1.38 17.23 9.44
C PRO A 403 -0.03 17.59 9.93
N ASN A 404 -0.92 16.59 10.05
CA ASN A 404 -2.28 16.78 10.60
C ASN A 404 -2.31 17.21 12.08
N ILE A 405 -1.22 17.04 12.82
CA ILE A 405 -1.10 17.40 14.24
C ILE A 405 -0.41 18.76 14.43
N ILE A 406 0.36 19.24 13.44
CA ILE A 406 1.06 20.53 13.50
C ILE A 406 0.14 21.70 13.89
N PRO A 407 -1.09 21.84 13.34
CA PRO A 407 -1.98 22.93 13.73
C PRO A 407 -2.37 22.96 15.22
N TYR A 408 -2.25 21.81 15.91
CA TYR A 408 -2.55 21.66 17.33
C TYR A 408 -1.33 21.85 18.24
N LEU A 409 -0.13 22.10 17.70
CA LEU A 409 1.08 22.24 18.53
C LEU A 409 0.98 23.35 19.57
N LYS A 410 0.19 24.39 19.30
CA LYS A 410 -0.11 25.48 20.26
C LYS A 410 -0.79 25.01 21.54
N ASP A 411 -1.46 23.86 21.50
CA ASP A 411 -2.16 23.27 22.64
C ASP A 411 -1.25 22.35 23.47
N PHE A 412 -0.10 21.92 22.92
CA PHE A 412 0.88 21.12 23.65
C PHE A 412 1.73 21.99 24.57
N ASN A 413 2.03 21.48 25.77
CA ASN A 413 3.08 22.01 26.63
C ASN A 413 4.42 21.43 26.18
N ILE A 414 5.15 22.17 25.33
CA ILE A 414 6.44 21.74 24.79
C ILE A 414 7.56 22.45 25.57
N PRO A 415 8.24 21.76 26.50
CA PRO A 415 9.31 22.37 27.28
C PRO A 415 10.57 22.60 26.44
N SER A 416 11.45 23.50 26.90
CA SER A 416 12.63 23.96 26.14
C SER A 416 13.67 22.88 25.83
N TYR A 417 13.66 21.74 26.53
CA TYR A 417 14.53 20.60 26.25
C TYR A 417 14.06 19.74 25.07
N VAL A 418 12.82 19.96 24.59
CA VAL A 418 12.24 19.32 23.41
C VAL A 418 12.29 20.29 22.24
N LYS A 419 12.96 19.89 21.15
CA LYS A 419 12.98 20.67 19.91
C LYS A 419 11.90 20.17 18.97
N ILE A 420 11.12 21.08 18.38
CA ILE A 420 10.20 20.73 17.29
C ILE A 420 11.02 20.59 16.00
N ALA A 421 10.82 19.50 15.27
CA ALA A 421 11.48 19.28 13.99
C ALA A 421 11.08 20.34 12.96
N ASN A 422 12.06 20.83 12.22
CA ASN A 422 11.81 21.73 11.10
C ASN A 422 11.17 20.93 9.95
N GLN A 423 9.96 21.31 9.56
CA GLN A 423 9.18 20.62 8.53
C GLN A 423 9.76 20.78 7.11
N SER A 424 10.72 21.69 6.92
CA SER A 424 11.48 21.80 5.67
C SER A 424 12.75 20.94 5.64
N GLU A 425 13.08 20.24 6.73
CA GLU A 425 14.21 19.31 6.75
C GLU A 425 13.79 17.89 6.35
N SER A 426 14.67 17.23 5.61
CA SER A 426 14.54 15.82 5.24
C SER A 426 14.30 14.91 6.45
N LEU A 427 13.24 14.08 6.38
CA LEU A 427 12.99 13.01 7.34
C LEU A 427 14.17 12.02 7.40
N GLN A 428 14.79 11.75 6.26
CA GLN A 428 15.93 10.85 6.16
C GLN A 428 17.12 11.36 6.98
N LYS A 429 17.36 12.68 6.96
CA LYS A 429 18.36 13.34 7.80
C LYS A 429 18.03 13.21 9.29
N LEU A 430 16.74 13.34 9.68
CA LEU A 430 16.31 13.10 11.06
C LEU A 430 16.60 11.67 11.50
N PHE A 431 16.28 10.66 10.68
CA PHE A 431 16.57 9.25 10.98
C PHE A 431 18.08 9.01 11.11
N CYS A 432 18.88 9.54 10.18
CA CYS A 432 20.34 9.40 10.20
C CYS A 432 20.98 10.04 11.44
N ASN A 433 20.43 11.15 11.93
CA ASN A 433 20.94 11.88 13.10
C ASN A 433 20.38 11.39 14.45
N SER A 434 19.41 10.49 14.46
CA SER A 434 18.79 9.97 15.69
C SER A 434 19.45 8.67 16.15
N SER A 435 19.48 8.42 17.45
CA SER A 435 20.00 7.18 18.04
C SER A 435 18.90 6.16 18.30
N LEU A 436 17.70 6.64 18.61
CA LEU A 436 16.49 5.83 18.83
C LEU A 436 15.25 6.63 18.42
N MET A 437 14.14 5.93 18.19
CA MET A 437 12.84 6.53 17.94
C MET A 437 11.80 6.07 18.94
N ILE A 438 10.96 6.98 19.41
CA ILE A 438 9.70 6.69 20.09
C ILE A 438 8.56 6.98 19.10
N THR A 439 7.75 5.97 18.82
CA THR A 439 6.63 6.06 17.87
C THR A 439 5.50 5.13 18.33
N ASP A 440 4.45 4.96 17.54
CA ASP A 440 3.29 4.11 17.84
C ASP A 440 3.03 3.09 16.73
N TYR A 441 2.29 3.45 15.68
CA TYR A 441 1.84 2.55 14.60
C TYR A 441 2.42 2.95 13.22
N SER A 442 3.55 3.66 13.22
CA SER A 442 4.11 4.25 12.01
C SER A 442 5.06 3.31 11.26
N SER A 443 5.05 3.39 9.92
CA SER A 443 6.01 2.70 9.06
C SER A 443 7.40 3.29 9.07
N VAL A 444 7.58 4.50 9.60
CA VAL A 444 8.92 5.10 9.78
C VAL A 444 9.79 4.31 10.77
N ALA A 445 9.20 3.44 11.60
CA ALA A 445 9.93 2.49 12.42
C ALA A 445 10.82 1.55 11.58
N PHE A 446 10.40 1.22 10.35
CA PHE A 446 11.20 0.40 9.44
C PHE A 446 12.45 1.14 8.95
N GLU A 447 12.43 2.47 8.83
CA GLU A 447 13.62 3.25 8.48
C GLU A 447 14.67 3.17 9.60
N MET A 448 14.24 3.28 10.86
CA MET A 448 15.12 3.11 12.02
C MET A 448 15.70 1.70 12.10
N ALA A 449 14.87 0.68 11.87
CA ALA A 449 15.31 -0.70 11.77
C ALA A 449 16.31 -0.92 10.62
N TYR A 450 16.08 -0.29 9.48
CA TYR A 450 16.99 -0.34 8.34
C TYR A 450 18.37 0.20 8.71
N LEU A 451 18.41 1.28 9.49
CA LEU A 451 19.64 1.89 10.04
C LEU A 451 20.23 1.15 11.27
N ASN A 452 19.63 0.04 11.70
CA ASN A 452 20.01 -0.74 12.88
C ASN A 452 19.92 0.09 14.19
N LYS A 453 18.83 0.84 14.34
CA LYS A 453 18.54 1.70 15.49
C LYS A 453 17.25 1.21 16.19
N PRO A 454 17.21 1.21 17.53
CA PRO A 454 16.05 0.72 18.27
C PRO A 454 14.85 1.65 18.15
N VAL A 455 13.67 1.05 18.31
CA VAL A 455 12.38 1.75 18.35
C VAL A 455 11.70 1.44 19.69
N LEU A 456 11.00 2.40 20.27
CA LEU A 456 10.08 2.18 21.38
C LEU A 456 8.66 2.47 20.88
N TYR A 457 7.77 1.48 20.99
CA TYR A 457 6.38 1.64 20.56
C TYR A 457 5.49 2.01 21.76
N TYR A 458 4.98 3.24 21.77
CA TYR A 458 4.02 3.72 22.75
C TYR A 458 2.59 3.58 22.21
N GLN A 459 1.97 2.42 22.46
CA GLN A 459 0.70 1.99 21.86
C GLN A 459 -0.39 1.90 22.93
N PHE A 460 -0.80 3.04 23.49
CA PHE A 460 -1.80 3.10 24.57
C PHE A 460 -3.26 2.87 24.08
N ASP A 461 -3.52 3.05 22.78
CA ASP A 461 -4.86 3.13 22.18
C ASP A 461 -5.07 2.12 21.02
N GLN A 462 -4.52 0.90 21.15
CA GLN A 462 -4.48 -0.07 20.03
C GLN A 462 -5.87 -0.44 19.50
N GLU A 463 -6.84 -0.67 20.39
CA GLU A 463 -8.21 -1.02 20.01
C GLU A 463 -8.92 0.11 19.27
N ASP A 464 -8.80 1.34 19.78
CA ASP A 464 -9.37 2.54 19.16
C ASP A 464 -8.71 2.85 17.82
N PHE A 465 -7.39 2.65 17.71
CA PHE A 465 -6.66 2.86 16.45
C PHE A 465 -7.19 1.96 15.34
N PHE A 466 -7.21 0.64 15.54
CA PHE A 466 -7.60 -0.29 14.45
C PHE A 466 -9.11 -0.37 14.20
N SER A 467 -9.95 0.12 15.12
CA SER A 467 -11.40 0.17 14.93
C SER A 467 -11.87 1.42 14.16
N SER A 468 -11.18 2.55 14.31
CA SER A 468 -11.63 3.86 13.80
C SER A 468 -10.72 4.49 12.74
N HIS A 469 -9.51 3.96 12.57
CA HIS A 469 -8.55 4.49 11.61
C HIS A 469 -8.76 3.90 10.20
N THR A 470 -8.17 4.54 9.20
CA THR A 470 -8.23 4.06 7.81
C THR A 470 -7.38 2.82 7.55
N LEU A 471 -6.55 2.41 8.52
CA LEU A 471 -5.65 1.27 8.44
C LEU A 471 -6.28 0.07 9.14
N GLN A 472 -6.38 -1.05 8.44
CA GLN A 472 -6.75 -2.33 9.06
C GLN A 472 -5.49 -3.06 9.53
N LYS A 473 -5.62 -3.90 10.56
CA LYS A 473 -4.51 -4.72 11.05
C LYS A 473 -3.97 -5.60 9.91
N GLY A 474 -2.69 -5.44 9.60
CA GLY A 474 -1.99 -6.21 8.57
C GLY A 474 -1.28 -7.44 9.13
N TYR A 475 -0.23 -7.87 8.44
CA TYR A 475 0.58 -9.03 8.84
C TYR A 475 1.50 -8.74 10.04
N PHE A 476 1.81 -7.46 10.31
CA PHE A 476 2.84 -7.07 11.25
C PHE A 476 2.28 -7.02 12.68
N ASP A 477 2.75 -7.93 13.53
CA ASP A 477 2.49 -7.90 14.96
C ASP A 477 3.64 -7.18 15.67
N TYR A 478 3.40 -6.00 16.24
CA TYR A 478 4.46 -5.21 16.87
C TYR A 478 5.15 -5.92 18.04
N ARG A 479 4.45 -6.78 18.79
CA ARG A 479 5.05 -7.48 19.93
C ARG A 479 5.95 -8.62 19.47
N LYS A 480 5.60 -9.28 18.36
CA LYS A 480 6.34 -10.41 17.80
C LYS A 480 7.42 -9.97 16.80
N ASN A 481 7.07 -9.06 15.91
CA ASN A 481 7.86 -8.65 14.74
C ASN A 481 8.51 -7.27 14.90
N GLY A 482 8.15 -6.51 15.95
CA GLY A 482 8.65 -5.15 16.18
C GLY A 482 10.15 -5.04 16.37
N PHE A 483 10.66 -3.82 16.24
CA PHE A 483 12.08 -3.47 16.38
C PHE A 483 12.44 -2.95 17.78
N GLY A 484 11.55 -3.16 18.74
CA GLY A 484 11.72 -2.86 20.15
C GLY A 484 10.41 -3.05 20.94
N PRO A 485 10.41 -2.75 22.24
CA PRO A 485 9.31 -3.06 23.12
C PRO A 485 8.05 -2.24 22.81
N VAL A 486 6.90 -2.87 23.06
CA VAL A 486 5.57 -2.27 22.96
C VAL A 486 5.05 -2.03 24.37
N VAL A 487 4.77 -0.77 24.68
CA VAL A 487 4.34 -0.32 26.01
C VAL A 487 3.08 0.56 25.90
N GLU A 488 2.20 0.44 26.88
CA GLU A 488 0.94 1.20 26.96
C GLU A 488 0.97 2.29 28.05
N LYS A 489 1.91 2.17 29.00
CA LYS A 489 2.02 3.07 30.17
C LYS A 489 3.31 3.87 30.10
N GLU A 490 3.22 5.16 30.40
CA GLU A 490 4.37 6.09 30.42
C GLU A 490 5.51 5.59 31.31
N GLU A 491 5.21 5.09 32.51
CA GLU A 491 6.23 4.57 33.44
C GLU A 491 7.07 3.45 32.82
N ASN A 492 6.43 2.53 32.10
CA ASN A 492 7.11 1.44 31.41
C ASN A 492 7.92 1.97 30.22
N LEU A 493 7.38 2.95 29.48
CA LEU A 493 8.10 3.61 28.39
C LEU A 493 9.40 4.27 28.88
N LEU A 494 9.33 5.03 29.97
CA LEU A 494 10.50 5.72 30.54
C LEU A 494 11.53 4.73 31.10
N LYS A 495 11.08 3.60 31.66
CA LYS A 495 11.96 2.52 32.11
C LYS A 495 12.70 1.87 30.92
N GLU A 496 11.98 1.50 29.86
CA GLU A 496 12.61 0.92 28.66
C GLU A 496 13.53 1.93 27.96
N LEU A 497 13.15 3.21 27.96
CA LEU A 497 14.02 4.28 27.49
C LEU A 497 15.32 4.33 28.30
N GLU A 498 15.25 4.34 29.63
CA GLU A 498 16.47 4.34 30.46
C GLU A 498 17.37 3.15 30.15
N ASN A 499 16.82 1.94 30.01
CA ASN A 499 17.58 0.74 29.64
C ASN A 499 18.33 0.94 28.30
N LEU A 500 17.65 1.48 27.28
CA LEU A 500 18.28 1.77 25.99
C LEU A 500 19.35 2.86 26.11
N LEU A 501 19.12 3.92 26.88
CA LEU A 501 20.09 5.02 27.03
C LEU A 501 21.36 4.57 27.77
N GLN A 502 21.24 3.68 28.76
CA GLN A 502 22.36 3.10 29.50
C GLN A 502 23.33 2.34 28.59
N ASP A 503 22.82 1.60 27.61
CA ASP A 503 23.64 0.82 26.66
C ASP A 503 23.83 1.55 25.31
N ASN A 504 23.83 2.89 25.33
CA ASN A 504 24.03 3.73 24.13
C ASN A 504 23.13 3.38 22.94
N CYS A 505 21.89 2.99 23.20
CA CYS A 505 20.88 2.62 22.21
C CYS A 505 21.28 1.42 21.34
N ARG A 506 22.09 0.51 21.87
CA ARG A 506 22.43 -0.72 21.18
C ARG A 506 21.18 -1.60 21.02
N VAL A 507 20.96 -2.12 19.82
CA VAL A 507 19.94 -3.15 19.57
C VAL A 507 20.48 -4.52 19.96
N PHE A 508 19.70 -5.29 20.71
CA PHE A 508 20.06 -6.64 21.16
C PHE A 508 18.85 -7.59 21.20
N GLY A 509 19.13 -8.88 21.36
CA GLY A 509 18.12 -9.94 21.52
C GLY A 509 17.17 -10.04 20.33
N VAL A 510 15.90 -10.37 20.61
CA VAL A 510 14.87 -10.61 19.59
C VAL A 510 14.68 -9.43 18.63
N TYR A 511 14.91 -8.19 19.07
CA TYR A 511 14.79 -7.02 18.21
C TYR A 511 15.91 -6.93 17.18
N LYS A 512 17.13 -7.38 17.54
CA LYS A 512 18.23 -7.48 16.58
C LYS A 512 17.92 -8.55 15.52
N ASP A 513 17.43 -9.71 15.96
CA ASP A 513 17.05 -10.81 15.08
C ASP A 513 15.92 -10.40 14.12
N ASN A 514 14.91 -9.68 14.63
CA ASN A 514 13.84 -9.11 13.82
C ASN A 514 14.40 -8.14 12.77
N ILE A 515 15.26 -7.19 13.16
CA ILE A 515 15.89 -6.25 12.21
C ILE A 515 16.67 -6.99 11.11
N ASP A 516 17.44 -8.00 11.48
CA ASP A 516 18.30 -8.73 10.53
C ASP A 516 17.52 -9.59 9.55
N SER A 517 16.37 -10.13 9.97
CA SER A 517 15.49 -10.96 9.13
C SER A 517 14.47 -10.18 8.29
N THR A 518 14.20 -8.91 8.62
CA THR A 518 13.08 -8.17 8.02
C THR A 518 13.34 -7.79 6.56
N PHE A 519 14.52 -7.25 6.28
CA PHE A 519 14.84 -6.67 4.98
C PHE A 519 15.58 -7.66 4.11
N ALA A 520 15.11 -7.84 2.88
CA ALA A 520 15.77 -8.74 1.93
C ALA A 520 17.14 -8.19 1.47
N PHE A 521 17.30 -6.86 1.45
CA PHE A 521 18.51 -6.20 0.98
C PHE A 521 18.91 -5.03 1.88
N LYS A 522 20.15 -5.06 2.37
CA LYS A 522 20.83 -3.98 3.10
C LYS A 522 22.22 -3.74 2.53
N ASP A 523 22.31 -3.61 1.20
CA ASP A 523 23.56 -3.64 0.44
C ASP A 523 23.88 -2.32 -0.29
N GLY A 524 23.02 -1.30 -0.20
CA GLY A 524 23.19 -0.02 -0.88
C GLY A 524 23.06 -0.10 -2.40
N LYS A 525 22.31 -1.10 -2.91
CA LYS A 525 22.09 -1.34 -4.34
C LYS A 525 20.62 -1.36 -4.74
N CYS A 526 19.75 -0.74 -3.95
CA CYS A 526 18.31 -0.69 -4.23
C CYS A 526 18.01 0.04 -5.55
N CYS A 527 18.63 1.20 -5.81
CA CYS A 527 18.45 1.93 -7.06
C CYS A 527 18.90 1.13 -8.29
N GLU A 528 20.06 0.48 -8.21
CA GLU A 528 20.58 -0.39 -9.29
C GLU A 528 19.61 -1.53 -9.60
N ARG A 529 19.10 -2.19 -8.56
CA ARG A 529 18.16 -3.31 -8.69
C ARG A 529 16.85 -2.87 -9.33
N ILE A 530 16.28 -1.76 -8.86
CA ILE A 530 15.06 -1.17 -9.43
C ILE A 530 15.28 -0.82 -10.90
N PHE A 531 16.37 -0.12 -11.24
CA PHE A 531 16.67 0.25 -12.62
C PHE A 531 16.79 -0.95 -13.56
N LYS A 532 17.47 -2.03 -13.13
CA LYS A 532 17.59 -3.27 -13.91
C LYS A 532 16.22 -3.86 -14.24
N ILE A 533 15.29 -3.86 -13.28
CA ILE A 533 13.93 -4.37 -13.50
C ILE A 533 13.18 -3.49 -14.50
N LEU A 534 13.22 -2.17 -14.35
CA LEU A 534 12.53 -1.24 -15.25
C LEU A 534 13.08 -1.25 -16.68
N SER A 535 14.34 -1.62 -16.86
CA SER A 535 15.01 -1.69 -18.17
C SER A 535 14.76 -2.98 -18.93
N LYS A 536 14.43 -4.09 -18.25
CA LYS A 536 14.15 -5.39 -18.89
C LYS A 536 12.92 -5.36 -19.80
N ASP A 537 11.92 -4.54 -19.47
CA ASP A 537 10.69 -4.43 -20.26
C ASP A 537 10.88 -3.77 -21.66
N VAL A 538 12.11 -3.33 -22.02
CA VAL A 538 12.41 -2.70 -23.31
C VAL A 538 13.21 -3.64 -24.24
N TYR A 539 13.82 -4.70 -23.71
CA TYR A 539 14.72 -5.58 -24.46
C TYR A 539 14.65 -7.01 -23.93
N GLU A 540 13.61 -7.75 -24.31
CA GLU A 540 13.63 -9.21 -24.43
C GLU A 540 12.55 -9.67 -25.42
#